data_AF-A0A852R694-F1
#
_entry.id   AF-A0A852R694-F1
#
_cell.length_a   1.000
_cell.length_b   1.000
_cell.length_c   1.000
_cell.angle_alpha   90.00
_cell.angle_beta   90.00
_cell.angle_gamma   90.00
#
_symmetry.space_group_name_H-M   'P 1'
#
loop_
_entity.id
_entity.type
_entity.pdbx_description
1 polymer ?
#
loop_
_entity_poly.entity_id
_entity_poly.type
_entity_poly.pdbx_seq_one_letter_code
_entity_poly.pdbx_strand_id
1 'polypeptide(L)'
;MSEVESTETHEREDAGAGAGSASPEAKRKIVNRLRRAHGQLAAVIEAVEGEAHCRDVVQQLSAVTKALDRAGFLVISTALQECLADPDNEDSAKPEELEKLFLSLA
;
A
#
# COMPACT_ATOMS: atom_id res chain seq x y z
N MET A 1 -34.71 -37.67 -27.42
CA MET A 1 -33.69 -37.11 -28.32
C MET A 1 -33.75 -35.61 -28.12
N SER A 2 -33.35 -35.03 -26.97
CA SER A 2 -32.09 -35.16 -26.22
C SER A 2 -30.89 -34.87 -27.09
N GLU A 3 -30.33 -33.67 -26.89
CA GLU A 3 -28.95 -33.18 -27.11
C GLU A 3 -29.03 -31.67 -26.80
N VAL A 4 -28.99 -31.23 -25.54
CA VAL A 4 -27.84 -31.08 -24.60
C VAL A 4 -26.88 -29.96 -25.03
N GLU A 5 -26.85 -28.90 -24.19
CA GLU A 5 -25.71 -28.05 -23.75
C GLU A 5 -24.70 -27.59 -24.81
N SER A 6 -24.46 -26.29 -24.98
CA SER A 6 -23.49 -25.60 -24.12
C SER A 6 -23.61 -24.08 -24.27
N THR A 7 -23.90 -23.41 -23.16
CA THR A 7 -23.58 -22.00 -22.99
C THR A 7 -22.08 -21.90 -22.75
N GLU A 8 -21.33 -21.45 -23.75
CA GLU A 8 -19.93 -21.09 -23.57
C GLU A 8 -19.85 -19.81 -22.73
N THR A 9 -19.43 -19.99 -21.48
CA THR A 9 -18.88 -18.95 -20.64
C THR A 9 -17.54 -18.51 -21.23
N HIS A 10 -17.50 -17.41 -21.99
CA HIS A 10 -16.24 -16.80 -22.39
C HIS A 10 -15.72 -15.89 -21.26
N GLU A 11 -14.97 -16.54 -20.39
CA GLU A 11 -13.62 -16.20 -19.94
C GLU A 11 -13.25 -14.72 -19.77
N ARG A 12 -12.78 -14.43 -18.56
CA ARG A 12 -12.17 -13.17 -18.15
C ARG A 12 -10.86 -12.95 -18.91
N GLU A 13 -10.86 -11.99 -19.82
CA GLU A 13 -9.62 -11.39 -20.34
C GLU A 13 -9.14 -10.31 -19.37
N ASP A 14 -8.29 -10.70 -18.42
CA ASP A 14 -7.42 -9.78 -17.69
C ASP A 14 -6.01 -9.94 -18.25
N ALA A 15 -5.77 -9.31 -19.41
CA ALA A 15 -4.49 -9.28 -20.09
C ALA A 15 -4.14 -7.82 -20.41
N GLY A 16 -3.49 -7.19 -19.43
CA GLY A 16 -2.89 -5.88 -19.55
C GLY A 16 -1.55 -5.86 -18.82
N ALA A 17 -0.62 -6.71 -19.24
CA ALA A 17 0.78 -6.63 -18.86
C ALA A 17 1.35 -5.30 -19.36
N GLY A 18 1.49 -4.36 -18.44
CA GLY A 18 2.14 -3.07 -18.64
C GLY A 18 2.97 -2.75 -17.40
N ALA A 19 4.29 -2.74 -17.59
CA ALA A 19 5.36 -2.24 -16.75
C ALA A 19 4.97 -1.55 -15.41
N GLY A 20 5.53 -2.08 -14.31
CA GLY A 20 6.04 -1.28 -13.20
C GLY A 20 5.03 -0.59 -12.28
N SER A 21 3.84 -1.16 -12.06
CA SER A 21 2.91 -0.48 -11.16
C SER A 21 1.95 -1.44 -10.44
N ALA A 22 2.01 -1.44 -9.11
CA ALA A 22 1.07 -2.09 -8.21
C ALA A 22 -0.35 -2.20 -8.75
N SER A 23 -0.99 -3.35 -8.50
CA SER A 23 -2.35 -3.59 -8.96
C SER A 23 -3.24 -2.39 -8.60
N PRO A 24 -4.19 -1.99 -9.45
CA PRO A 24 -5.05 -0.84 -9.19
C PRO A 24 -5.72 -0.89 -7.80
N GLU A 25 -6.00 -2.11 -7.32
CA GLU A 25 -6.51 -2.38 -5.98
C GLU A 25 -5.46 -2.11 -4.88
N ALA A 26 -4.23 -2.62 -5.03
CA ALA A 26 -3.14 -2.38 -4.08
C ALA A 26 -2.83 -0.89 -3.95
N LYS A 27 -2.74 -0.17 -5.08
CA LYS A 27 -2.59 1.30 -5.09
C LYS A 27 -3.71 1.99 -4.35
N ARG A 28 -4.97 1.64 -4.62
CA ARG A 28 -6.15 2.22 -3.94
C ARG A 28 -6.08 1.98 -2.43
N LYS A 29 -5.68 0.78 -1.99
CA LYS A 29 -5.53 0.42 -0.58
C LYS A 29 -4.42 1.23 0.10
N ILE A 30 -3.28 1.41 -0.56
CA ILE A 30 -2.17 2.25 -0.09
C ILE A 30 -2.64 3.70 0.07
N VAL A 31 -3.23 4.28 -0.98
CA VAL A 31 -3.73 5.67 -0.98
C VAL A 31 -4.74 5.88 0.14
N ASN A 32 -5.67 4.95 0.36
CA ASN A 32 -6.66 5.06 1.43
C ASN A 32 -6.02 5.05 2.83
N ARG A 33 -4.93 4.31 3.03
CA ARG A 33 -4.19 4.32 4.30
C ARG A 33 -3.44 5.63 4.51
N LEU A 34 -2.76 6.11 3.47
CA LEU A 34 -2.05 7.39 3.51
C LEU A 34 -3.01 8.56 3.76
N ARG A 35 -4.20 8.56 3.13
CA ARG A 35 -5.25 9.57 3.40
C ARG A 35 -5.73 9.57 4.86
N ARG A 36 -5.84 8.39 5.48
CA ARG A 36 -6.16 8.31 6.92
C ARG A 36 -5.04 8.89 7.77
N ALA A 37 -3.78 8.52 7.51
CA ALA A 37 -2.64 9.06 8.23
C ALA A 37 -2.54 10.59 8.07
N HIS A 38 -2.82 11.12 6.87
CA HIS A 38 -2.91 12.55 6.61
C HIS A 38 -3.99 13.24 7.46
N GLY A 39 -5.20 12.67 7.53
CA GLY A 39 -6.26 13.23 8.39
C GLY A 39 -5.90 13.22 9.88
N GLN A 40 -5.19 12.18 10.34
CA GLN A 40 -4.69 12.14 11.72
C GLN A 40 -3.61 13.19 11.96
N LEU A 41 -2.69 13.39 11.00
CA LEU A 41 -1.66 14.42 11.09
C LEU A 41 -2.26 15.83 11.10
N ALA A 42 -3.28 16.08 10.28
CA ALA A 42 -4.02 17.34 10.29
C ALA A 42 -4.61 17.63 11.69
N ALA A 43 -5.23 16.62 12.33
CA ALA A 43 -5.75 16.76 13.69
C ALA A 43 -4.65 17.04 14.73
N VAL A 44 -3.44 16.46 14.57
CA VAL A 44 -2.30 16.78 15.44
C VAL A 44 -1.87 18.23 15.29
N ILE A 45 -1.81 18.72 14.04
CA ILE A 45 -1.46 20.13 13.76
C ILE A 45 -2.46 21.06 14.42
N GLU A 46 -3.77 20.82 14.22
CA GLU A 46 -4.84 21.59 14.87
C GLU A 46 -4.74 21.55 16.40
N ALA A 47 -4.41 20.38 16.98
CA ALA A 47 -4.23 20.25 18.43
C ALA A 47 -3.04 21.09 18.95
N VAL A 48 -1.93 21.14 18.21
CA VAL A 48 -0.77 21.97 18.58
C VAL A 48 -1.08 23.45 18.44
N GLU A 49 -1.72 23.86 17.35
CA GLU A 49 -2.14 25.25 17.13
C GLU A 49 -3.17 25.72 18.18
N GLY A 50 -4.03 24.80 18.64
CA GLY A 50 -4.98 25.03 19.73
C GLY A 50 -4.40 24.91 21.14
N GLU A 51 -3.07 24.84 21.29
CA GLU A 51 -2.37 24.72 22.58
C GLU A 51 -2.85 23.52 23.44
N ALA A 52 -3.18 22.39 22.80
CA ALA A 52 -3.60 21.18 23.49
C ALA A 52 -2.51 20.64 24.42
N HIS A 53 -2.93 19.85 25.41
CA HIS A 53 -2.02 19.27 26.39
C HIS A 53 -0.97 18.37 25.72
N CYS A 54 0.30 18.52 26.13
CA CYS A 54 1.44 17.84 25.49
C CYS A 54 1.28 16.31 25.42
N ARG A 55 0.67 15.70 26.47
CA ARG A 55 0.37 14.26 26.49
C ARG A 55 -0.55 13.84 25.35
N ASP A 56 -1.57 14.63 25.03
CA ASP A 56 -2.56 14.30 24.02
C ASP A 56 -1.95 14.41 22.62
N VAL A 57 -1.15 15.45 22.38
CA VAL A 57 -0.38 15.63 21.15
C VAL A 57 0.56 14.44 20.92
N VAL A 58 1.33 14.03 21.94
CA VAL A 58 2.25 12.88 21.82
C VAL A 58 1.49 11.57 21.57
N GLN A 59 0.34 11.39 22.22
CA GLN A 59 -0.50 10.21 22.02
C GLN A 59 -1.06 10.14 20.59
N GLN A 60 -1.54 11.27 20.05
CA GLN A 60 -2.02 11.36 18.68
C GLN A 60 -0.88 11.17 17.68
N LEU A 61 0.30 11.75 17.93
CA LEU A 61 1.47 11.58 17.09
C LEU A 61 1.90 10.11 17.00
N SER A 62 1.90 9.38 18.12
CA SER A 62 2.13 7.92 18.12
C SER A 62 1.12 7.16 17.26
N ALA A 63 -0.14 7.62 17.23
CA ALA A 63 -1.16 7.03 16.36
C ALA A 63 -0.90 7.33 14.88
N VAL A 64 -0.40 8.52 14.54
CA VAL A 64 0.03 8.89 13.17
C VAL A 64 1.19 8.01 12.73
N THR A 65 2.25 7.88 13.54
CA THR A 65 3.40 7.03 13.23
C THR A 65 2.96 5.60 12.94
N LYS A 66 2.15 4.99 13.82
CA LYS A 66 1.61 3.64 13.60
C LYS A 66 0.76 3.51 12.33
N ALA A 67 0.05 4.56 11.93
CA ALA A 67 -0.73 4.56 10.70
C ALA A 67 0.18 4.62 9.46
N LEU A 68 1.26 5.42 9.53
CA LEU A 68 2.30 5.49 8.51
C LEU A 68 3.05 4.18 8.39
N ASP A 69 3.45 3.54 9.48
CA ASP A 69 4.17 2.25 9.47
C ASP A 69 3.35 1.19 8.72
N ARG A 70 2.04 1.09 9.03
CA ARG A 70 1.14 0.16 8.33
C ARG A 70 0.95 0.48 6.85
N ALA A 71 1.04 1.75 6.47
CA ALA A 71 0.98 2.14 5.06
C ALA A 71 2.31 1.80 4.36
N GLY A 72 3.45 2.09 5.00
CA GLY A 72 4.78 1.79 4.52
C GLY A 72 5.01 0.29 4.33
N PHE A 73 4.62 -0.54 5.30
CA PHE A 73 4.69 -2.00 5.16
C PHE A 73 3.90 -2.51 3.95
N LEU A 74 2.73 -1.93 3.68
CA LEU A 74 1.94 -2.31 2.50
C LEU A 74 2.63 -1.90 1.20
N VAL A 75 3.24 -0.71 1.15
CA VAL A 75 4.01 -0.25 -0.02
C VAL A 75 5.18 -1.21 -0.29
N ILE A 76 5.99 -1.47 0.74
CA ILE A 76 7.19 -2.29 0.61
C ILE A 76 6.83 -3.75 0.27
N SER A 77 5.81 -4.32 0.92
CA SER A 77 5.38 -5.69 0.59
C SER A 77 4.87 -5.81 -0.84
N THR A 78 4.23 -4.75 -1.35
CA THR A 78 3.74 -4.72 -2.74
C THR A 78 4.92 -4.62 -3.71
N ALA A 79 5.90 -3.75 -3.44
CA ALA A 79 7.12 -3.65 -4.23
C ALA A 79 7.93 -4.95 -4.23
N LEU A 80 8.07 -5.62 -3.08
CA LEU A 80 8.74 -6.92 -2.99
C LEU A 80 8.05 -8.00 -3.84
N GLN A 81 6.71 -8.06 -3.81
CA GLN A 81 5.95 -9.00 -4.64
C GLN A 81 6.16 -8.74 -6.13
N GLU A 82 6.27 -7.48 -6.54
CA GLU A 82 6.55 -7.10 -7.93
C GLU A 82 7.96 -7.52 -8.35
N CYS A 83 8.98 -7.26 -7.53
CA CYS A 83 10.36 -7.63 -7.84
C CYS A 83 10.55 -9.16 -7.91
N LEU A 84 9.80 -9.92 -7.09
CA LEU A 84 9.80 -11.38 -7.16
C LEU A 84 9.03 -11.92 -8.37
N ALA A 85 8.07 -11.16 -8.92
CA ALA A 85 7.29 -11.55 -10.07
C ALA A 85 8.05 -11.35 -11.40
N ASP A 86 9.02 -10.44 -11.42
CA ASP A 86 9.83 -10.13 -12.60
C ASP A 86 11.30 -9.85 -12.20
N PRO A 87 12.11 -10.90 -11.96
CA PRO A 87 13.46 -10.77 -11.41
C PRO A 87 14.48 -10.16 -12.39
N ASP A 88 14.17 -10.11 -13.68
CA ASP A 88 15.04 -9.55 -14.73
C ASP A 88 14.74 -8.06 -15.01
N ASN A 89 13.81 -7.46 -14.26
CA ASN A 89 13.43 -6.07 -14.41
C ASN A 89 14.50 -5.15 -13.78
N GLU A 90 15.40 -4.59 -14.61
CA GLU A 90 16.46 -3.67 -14.16
C GLU A 90 15.93 -2.34 -13.59
N ASP A 91 14.68 -1.97 -13.89
CA ASP A 91 14.02 -0.79 -13.32
C ASP A 91 13.37 -1.07 -11.95
N SER A 92 13.33 -2.34 -11.52
CA SER A 92 12.79 -2.74 -10.22
C SER A 92 13.82 -2.58 -9.09
N ALA A 93 13.35 -2.21 -7.90
CA ALA A 93 14.22 -2.08 -6.73
C ALA A 93 14.81 -3.44 -6.35
N LYS A 94 16.12 -3.49 -6.07
CA LYS A 94 16.77 -4.76 -5.73
C LYS A 94 16.19 -5.33 -4.42
N PRO A 95 16.01 -6.66 -4.29
CA PRO A 95 15.49 -7.27 -3.07
C PRO A 95 16.24 -6.83 -1.80
N GLU A 96 17.56 -6.67 -1.87
CA GLU A 96 18.39 -6.24 -0.73
C GLU A 96 18.13 -4.78 -0.34
N GLU A 97 17.80 -3.93 -1.32
CA GLU A 97 17.43 -2.53 -1.07
C GLU A 97 16.06 -2.44 -0.39
N LEU A 98 15.10 -3.23 -0.88
CA LEU A 98 13.77 -3.32 -0.27
C LEU A 98 13.81 -3.91 1.14
N GLU A 99 14.67 -4.90 1.41
CA GLU A 99 14.92 -5.44 2.75
C GLU A 99 15.47 -4.35 3.68
N LYS A 100 16.46 -3.58 3.22
CA LYS A 100 17.02 -2.48 4.00
C LYS A 100 15.97 -1.41 4.32
N LEU A 101 15.13 -1.06 3.35
CA LEU A 101 14.02 -0.13 3.55
C LEU A 101 13.02 -0.69 4.56
N PHE A 102 12.68 -1.99 4.48
CA PHE A 102 11.79 -2.65 5.43
C PHE A 102 12.33 -2.58 6.87
N LEU A 103 13.60 -2.92 7.08
CA LEU A 103 14.24 -2.88 8.39
C LEU A 103 14.36 -1.47 8.97
N SER A 104 14.33 -0.43 8.12
CA SER A 104 14.34 0.97 8.59
C SER A 104 12.99 1.47 9.13
N LEU A 105 11.89 0.73 8.86
CA LEU A 105 10.56 1.03 9.42
C LEU A 105 10.27 0.30 10.74
N ALA A 106 11.14 -0.61 11.19
CA ALA A 106 10.98 -1.42 12.41
C ALA A 106 11.74 -0.82 13.59
#